data_AF-A0A2E5GZK8-F1
#
_entry.id   AF-A0A2E5GZK8-F1
#
_cell.length_a   1.000
_cell.length_b   1.000
_cell.length_c   1.000
_cell.angle_alpha   90.00
_cell.angle_beta   90.00
_cell.angle_gamma   90.00
#
_symmetry.space_group_name_H-M   'P 1'
#
loop_
_entity.id
_entity.type
_entity.pdbx_description
1 polymer ?
#
loop_
_entity_poly.entity_id
_entity_poly.type
_entity_poly.pdbx_seq_one_letter_code
_entity_poly.pdbx_strand_id
1 'polypeptide(L)'
;MKFTETKLKGAFLIDMEKREDNRGSFARSFCRREFETHGLNPHVAQANASHSLRKGTMRGMHYQKTPFQEVKIVRCTRGAIYDVIIDLRISSPTYQQWVGAELTADNYRALYVPEDFAHGFVTLVDDADVFYLVSQFYAPNSECGIRHNDPMFAIQWPEEIKVVSDKDNAWPDYGP
;
A
#
# COMPACT_ATOMS: atom_id res chain seq x y z
N MET A 1 1.68 7.28 17.36
CA MET A 1 1.65 7.41 15.90
C MET A 1 0.37 8.18 15.57
N LYS A 2 0.36 8.99 14.52
CA LYS A 2 -0.84 9.76 14.15
C LYS A 2 -1.57 9.07 13.01
N PHE A 3 -2.79 8.62 13.27
CA PHE A 3 -3.66 7.97 12.28
C PHE A 3 -4.62 9.01 11.71
N THR A 4 -4.69 9.09 10.39
CA THR A 4 -5.64 9.94 9.65
C THR A 4 -6.42 9.07 8.69
N GLU A 5 -7.72 8.87 8.93
CA GLU A 5 -8.58 8.11 8.02
C GLU A 5 -8.61 8.80 6.65
N THR A 6 -8.43 8.03 5.58
CA THR A 6 -8.52 8.54 4.21
C THR A 6 -9.99 8.72 3.81
N LYS A 7 -10.24 9.13 2.57
CA LYS A 7 -11.60 9.10 2.01
C LYS A 7 -12.17 7.68 1.86
N LEU A 8 -11.33 6.63 1.87
CA LEU A 8 -11.78 5.25 1.81
C LEU A 8 -11.98 4.69 3.21
N LYS A 9 -13.16 4.13 3.48
CA LYS A 9 -13.54 3.74 4.84
C LYS A 9 -12.62 2.65 5.37
N GLY A 10 -12.00 2.90 6.53
CA GLY A 10 -11.11 1.95 7.20
C GLY A 10 -9.66 1.96 6.69
N ALA A 11 -9.33 2.74 5.66
CA ALA A 11 -7.94 2.95 5.22
C ALA A 11 -7.36 4.20 5.88
N PHE A 12 -6.10 4.15 6.31
CA PHE A 12 -5.48 5.21 7.11
C PHE A 12 -4.09 5.59 6.60
N LEU A 13 -3.80 6.89 6.60
CA LEU A 13 -2.42 7.37 6.64
C LEU A 13 -1.91 7.33 8.08
N ILE A 14 -0.68 6.85 8.25
CA ILE A 14 -0.03 6.71 9.53
C ILE A 14 1.26 7.52 9.50
N ASP A 15 1.25 8.66 10.20
CA ASP A 15 2.44 9.49 10.35
C ASP A 15 3.22 9.07 11.60
N MET A 16 4.50 8.77 11.42
CA MET A 16 5.41 8.43 12.51
C MET A 16 5.77 9.67 13.33
N GLU A 17 5.72 9.56 14.65
CA GLU A 17 6.09 10.65 15.57
C GLU A 17 7.58 10.55 15.91
N LYS A 18 8.41 11.31 15.16
CA LYS A 18 9.85 11.35 15.34
C LYS A 18 10.25 11.99 16.67
N ARG A 19 11.21 11.35 17.34
CA ARG A 19 11.99 11.92 18.44
C ARG A 19 13.41 12.09 17.93
N GLU A 20 13.91 13.32 17.94
CA GLU A 20 15.19 13.68 17.33
C GLU A 20 16.22 14.05 18.39
N ASP A 21 17.46 13.66 18.13
CA ASP A 21 18.64 14.09 18.89
C ASP A 21 19.87 14.14 17.96
N ASN A 22 21.05 14.40 18.52
CA ASN A 22 22.29 14.55 17.75
C ASN A 22 22.73 13.29 16.98
N ARG A 23 22.11 12.12 17.21
CA ARG A 23 22.36 10.86 16.49
C ARG A 23 21.44 10.68 15.29
N GLY A 24 20.37 11.46 15.18
CA GLY A 24 19.34 11.33 14.15
C GLY A 24 17.94 11.29 14.77
N SER A 25 17.09 10.37 14.30
CA SER A 25 15.71 10.25 14.78
C SER A 25 15.33 8.82 15.15
N PHE A 26 14.42 8.69 16.10
CA PHE A 26 13.77 7.44 16.49
C PHE A 26 12.26 7.61 16.45
N ALA A 27 11.56 6.63 15.88
CA ALA A 27 10.11 6.57 15.91
C ALA A 27 9.63 5.12 15.86
N ARG A 28 8.46 4.87 16.45
CA ARG A 28 7.76 3.59 16.30
C ARG A 28 7.11 3.55 14.92
N SER A 29 7.45 2.54 14.12
CA SER A 29 6.86 2.29 12.81
C SER A 29 5.60 1.39 12.89
N PHE A 30 5.41 0.68 14.00
CA PHE A 30 4.27 -0.16 14.26
C PHE A 30 3.99 -0.23 15.77
N CYS A 31 2.72 -0.24 16.16
CA CYS A 31 2.33 -0.45 17.55
C CYS A 31 0.96 -1.12 17.63
N ARG A 32 0.96 -2.43 17.95
CA ARG A 32 -0.27 -3.23 18.10
C ARG A 32 -1.37 -2.54 18.90
N ARG A 33 -1.04 -1.97 20.07
CA ARG A 33 -2.03 -1.28 20.92
C ARG A 33 -2.65 -0.06 20.23
N GLU A 34 -1.88 0.71 19.47
CA GLU A 34 -2.44 1.88 18.77
C GLU A 34 -3.34 1.46 17.62
N PHE A 35 -2.99 0.39 16.90
CA PHE A 35 -3.85 -0.18 15.86
C PHE A 35 -5.17 -0.69 16.45
N GLU A 36 -5.12 -1.48 17.52
CA GLU A 36 -6.30 -1.96 18.25
C GLU A 36 -7.18 -0.80 18.74
N THR A 37 -6.58 0.28 19.24
CA THR A 37 -7.32 1.48 19.69
C THR A 37 -8.11 2.14 18.55
N HIS A 38 -7.66 2.02 17.30
CA HIS A 38 -8.35 2.52 16.12
C HIS A 38 -9.25 1.47 15.45
N GLY A 39 -9.42 0.29 16.07
CA GLY A 39 -10.20 -0.81 15.49
C GLY A 39 -9.55 -1.46 14.27
N LEU A 40 -8.22 -1.33 14.12
CA LEU A 40 -7.45 -1.88 13.01
C LEU A 40 -6.86 -3.25 13.36
N ASN A 41 -6.70 -4.10 12.36
CA ASN A 41 -6.07 -5.42 12.51
C ASN A 41 -4.56 -5.23 12.78
N PRO A 42 -4.04 -5.64 13.95
CA PRO A 42 -2.63 -5.52 14.28
C PRO A 42 -1.82 -6.78 13.96
N HIS A 43 -2.43 -7.80 13.33
CA HIS A 43 -1.74 -9.05 13.06
C HIS A 43 -0.67 -8.88 11.99
N VAL A 44 0.50 -9.50 12.20
CA VAL A 44 1.61 -9.51 11.25
C VAL A 44 2.07 -10.95 11.10
N ALA A 45 1.76 -11.56 9.95
CA ALA A 45 2.19 -12.91 9.60
C ALA A 45 3.56 -12.90 8.91
N GLN A 46 3.81 -11.88 8.10
CA GLN A 46 5.05 -11.72 7.35
C GLN A 46 5.42 -10.25 7.17
N ALA A 47 6.67 -10.02 6.77
CA ALA A 47 7.18 -8.71 6.40
C ALA A 47 7.97 -8.85 5.11
N ASN A 48 7.75 -7.92 4.20
CA ASN A 48 8.28 -7.95 2.85
C ASN A 48 9.06 -6.67 2.57
N ALA A 49 10.04 -6.78 1.69
CA ALA A 49 10.78 -5.65 1.17
C ALA A 49 10.89 -5.78 -0.35
N SER A 50 10.79 -4.66 -1.04
CA SER A 50 11.09 -4.58 -2.48
C SER A 50 12.04 -3.42 -2.73
N HIS A 51 12.93 -3.64 -3.69
CA HIS A 51 13.84 -2.64 -4.21
C HIS A 51 13.51 -2.41 -5.69
N SER A 52 13.40 -1.15 -6.09
CA SER A 52 13.07 -0.77 -7.46
C SER A 52 14.10 0.21 -7.96
N LEU A 53 14.85 -0.20 -9.00
CA LEU A 53 16.01 0.53 -9.50
C LEU A 53 15.63 1.84 -10.19
N ARG A 54 14.48 1.86 -10.88
CA ARG A 54 14.13 2.94 -11.81
C ARG A 54 12.89 3.68 -11.35
N LYS A 55 12.93 5.01 -11.43
CA LYS A 55 11.77 5.89 -11.44
C LYS A 55 10.75 5.41 -12.49
N GLY A 56 9.46 5.47 -12.17
CA GLY A 56 8.40 4.94 -13.01
C GLY A 56 8.25 3.40 -12.97
N THR A 57 8.85 2.71 -12.00
CA THR A 57 8.56 1.28 -11.77
C THR A 57 7.20 1.13 -11.09
N MET A 58 6.26 0.42 -11.74
CA MET A 58 4.93 0.09 -11.23
C MET A 58 4.91 -1.34 -10.69
N ARG A 59 4.28 -1.52 -9.53
CA ARG A 59 3.92 -2.82 -8.97
C ARG A 59 2.46 -2.79 -8.54
N GLY A 60 1.65 -3.73 -9.00
CA GLY A 60 0.23 -3.79 -8.68
C GLY A 60 -0.71 -3.69 -9.88
N MET A 61 -2.03 -3.72 -9.67
CA MET A 61 -2.71 -3.68 -8.37
C MET A 61 -2.97 -5.09 -7.83
N HIS A 62 -2.60 -5.38 -6.57
CA HIS A 62 -2.63 -6.74 -5.99
C HIS A 62 -3.51 -6.85 -4.76
N TYR A 63 -4.17 -8.01 -4.63
CA TYR A 63 -4.94 -8.41 -3.45
C TYR A 63 -5.01 -9.94 -3.35
N GLN A 64 -5.44 -10.47 -2.21
CA GLN A 64 -5.76 -11.89 -2.04
C GLN A 64 -7.25 -12.06 -1.78
N LYS A 65 -7.86 -13.08 -2.37
CA LYS A 65 -9.27 -13.44 -2.19
C LYS A 65 -9.49 -14.31 -0.94
N THR A 66 -10.75 -14.43 -0.54
CA THR A 66 -11.22 -15.35 0.51
C THR A 66 -10.63 -16.76 0.36
N PRO A 67 -10.16 -17.39 1.46
CA PRO A 67 -10.12 -16.91 2.86
C PRO A 67 -8.82 -16.21 3.28
N PHE A 68 -8.01 -15.73 2.33
CA PHE A 68 -6.64 -15.24 2.60
C PHE A 68 -6.50 -13.73 2.43
N GLN A 69 -7.59 -12.97 2.59
CA GLN A 69 -7.52 -11.52 2.53
C GLN A 69 -6.51 -10.99 3.54
N GLU A 70 -5.80 -9.94 3.15
CA GLU A 70 -4.69 -9.42 3.92
C GLU A 70 -4.82 -7.92 4.13
N VAL A 71 -4.40 -7.48 5.30
CA VAL A 71 -4.07 -6.09 5.58
C VAL A 71 -2.61 -5.88 5.22
N LYS A 72 -2.30 -4.71 4.64
CA LYS A 72 -0.92 -4.26 4.40
C LYS A 72 -0.64 -2.97 5.16
N ILE A 73 0.55 -2.84 5.70
CA ILE A 73 1.07 -1.58 6.25
C ILE A 73 2.30 -1.22 5.43
N VAL A 74 2.14 -0.29 4.49
CA VAL A 74 3.13 -0.04 3.44
C VAL A 74 3.89 1.25 3.74
N ARG A 75 5.22 1.21 3.61
CA ARG A 75 6.09 2.37 3.83
C ARG A 75 7.23 2.39 2.83
N CYS A 76 7.59 3.58 2.35
CA CYS A 76 8.85 3.81 1.65
C CYS A 76 9.98 4.06 2.65
N THR A 77 11.03 3.24 2.60
CA THR A 77 12.19 3.33 3.51
C THR A 77 13.41 3.98 2.86
N ARG A 78 13.41 4.09 1.54
CA ARG A 78 14.42 4.82 0.75
C ARG A 78 13.74 5.40 -0.50
N GLY A 79 14.02 6.66 -0.81
CA GLY A 79 13.43 7.33 -1.97
C GLY A 79 11.97 7.74 -1.74
N ALA A 80 11.17 7.62 -2.79
CA ALA A 80 9.77 8.05 -2.82
C ALA A 80 8.92 7.17 -3.75
N ILE A 81 7.69 6.89 -3.33
CA ILE A 81 6.67 6.21 -4.13
C ILE A 81 5.33 6.97 -4.04
N TYR A 82 4.49 6.80 -5.05
CA TYR A 82 3.07 7.11 -4.96
C TYR A 82 2.29 5.81 -4.83
N ASP A 83 1.76 5.58 -3.64
CA ASP A 83 1.09 4.35 -3.22
C ASP A 83 -0.44 4.52 -3.36
N VAL A 84 -1.09 3.58 -4.02
CA VAL A 84 -2.51 3.63 -4.37
C VAL A 84 -3.22 2.39 -3.84
N ILE A 85 -4.44 2.61 -3.36
CA ILE A 85 -5.36 1.55 -2.97
C ILE A 85 -6.75 1.75 -3.57
N ILE A 86 -7.44 0.65 -3.84
CA ILE A 86 -8.80 0.60 -4.40
C ILE A 86 -9.68 -0.23 -3.46
N ASP A 87 -10.83 0.31 -3.08
CA ASP A 87 -11.80 -0.42 -2.26
C ASP A 87 -12.63 -1.39 -3.12
N LEU A 88 -12.45 -2.70 -2.93
CA LEU A 88 -13.16 -3.74 -3.69
C LEU A 88 -14.34 -4.35 -2.94
N ARG A 89 -14.71 -3.79 -1.78
CA ARG A 89 -15.80 -4.33 -0.96
C ARG A 89 -17.14 -3.85 -1.50
N ILE A 90 -17.92 -4.75 -2.09
CA ILE A 90 -19.23 -4.45 -2.70
C ILE A 90 -20.19 -3.71 -1.74
N SER A 91 -20.15 -4.03 -0.45
CA SER A 91 -21.00 -3.39 0.57
C SER A 91 -20.45 -2.06 1.12
N SER A 92 -19.25 -1.65 0.70
CA SER A 92 -18.62 -0.43 1.20
C SER A 92 -19.25 0.82 0.60
N PRO A 93 -19.45 1.90 1.38
CA PRO A 93 -19.87 3.20 0.84
C PRO A 93 -18.82 3.82 -0.09
N THR A 94 -17.59 3.32 -0.07
CA THR A 94 -16.48 3.77 -0.90
C THR A 94 -16.07 2.74 -1.95
N TYR A 95 -16.93 1.75 -2.24
CA TYR A 95 -16.70 0.74 -3.26
C TYR A 95 -16.29 1.36 -4.61
N GLN A 96 -15.29 0.76 -5.25
CA GLN A 96 -14.68 1.19 -6.52
C GLN A 96 -14.01 2.56 -6.49
N GLN A 97 -13.92 3.22 -5.33
CA GLN A 97 -13.12 4.42 -5.19
C GLN A 97 -11.68 4.06 -4.86
N TRP A 98 -10.75 4.93 -5.28
CA TRP A 98 -9.33 4.80 -4.99
C TRP A 98 -8.78 6.05 -4.31
N VAL A 99 -7.71 5.90 -3.53
CA VAL A 99 -6.92 7.00 -2.99
C VAL A 99 -5.45 6.71 -3.23
N GLY A 100 -4.68 7.77 -3.51
CA GLY A 100 -3.23 7.71 -3.62
C GLY A 100 -2.55 8.60 -2.59
N ALA A 101 -1.37 8.19 -2.13
CA ALA A 101 -0.57 8.91 -1.16
C ALA A 101 0.91 8.84 -1.50
N GLU A 102 1.61 9.96 -1.40
CA GLU A 102 3.06 9.99 -1.50
C GLU A 102 3.68 9.47 -0.20
N LEU A 103 4.44 8.39 -0.31
CA LEU A 103 5.20 7.80 0.80
C LEU A 103 6.69 7.98 0.48
N THR A 104 7.43 8.61 1.38
CA THR A 104 8.86 8.87 1.19
C THR A 104 9.66 8.48 2.42
N ALA A 105 10.95 8.25 2.23
CA ALA A 105 11.87 8.03 3.35
C ALA A 105 11.87 9.23 4.33
N ASP A 106 11.61 10.44 3.84
CA ASP A 106 11.68 11.69 4.59
C ASP A 106 10.40 12.06 5.32
N ASN A 107 9.23 11.66 4.79
CA ASN A 107 7.94 11.93 5.44
C ASN A 107 7.56 10.88 6.47
N TYR A 108 8.22 9.70 6.44
CA TYR A 108 8.00 8.57 7.34
C TYR A 108 6.55 8.08 7.39
N ARG A 109 5.77 8.40 6.36
CA ARG A 109 4.36 8.04 6.27
C ARG A 109 4.23 6.58 5.86
N ALA A 110 3.26 5.91 6.45
CA ALA A 110 2.79 4.62 5.99
C ALA A 110 1.32 4.70 5.56
N LEU A 111 0.91 3.78 4.69
CA LEU A 111 -0.49 3.55 4.33
C LEU A 111 -0.96 2.22 4.92
N TYR A 112 -2.06 2.26 5.67
CA TYR A 112 -2.80 1.08 6.09
C TYR A 112 -3.81 0.71 5.01
N VAL A 113 -3.62 -0.46 4.42
CA VAL A 113 -4.46 -1.06 3.40
C VAL A 113 -5.33 -2.14 4.06
N PRO A 114 -6.66 -1.98 4.11
CA PRO A 114 -7.52 -3.00 4.70
C PRO A 114 -7.61 -4.27 3.83
N GLU A 115 -8.18 -5.32 4.42
CA GLU A 115 -8.64 -6.50 3.68
C GLU A 115 -9.64 -6.11 2.59
N ASP A 116 -9.65 -6.87 1.49
CA ASP A 116 -10.50 -6.62 0.32
C ASP A 116 -10.25 -5.26 -0.38
N PHE A 117 -9.00 -4.78 -0.34
CA PHE A 117 -8.50 -3.69 -1.18
C PHE A 117 -7.45 -4.21 -2.15
N ALA A 118 -7.42 -3.66 -3.37
CA ALA A 118 -6.25 -3.79 -4.24
C ALA A 118 -5.23 -2.70 -3.93
N HIS A 119 -3.95 -3.05 -3.95
CA HIS A 119 -2.82 -2.17 -3.62
C HIS A 119 -1.76 -2.19 -4.72
N GLY A 120 -1.19 -1.02 -5.01
CA GLY A 120 -0.06 -0.91 -5.91
C GLY A 120 0.64 0.44 -5.77
N PHE A 121 1.83 0.59 -6.34
CA PHE A 121 2.57 1.84 -6.30
C PHE A 121 3.42 2.06 -7.53
N VAL A 122 3.71 3.33 -7.82
CA VAL A 122 4.74 3.75 -8.77
C VAL A 122 5.88 4.46 -8.05
N THR A 123 7.12 4.14 -8.37
CA THR A 123 8.30 4.83 -7.81
C THR A 123 8.45 6.23 -8.43
N LEU A 124 8.67 7.24 -7.59
CA LEU A 124 8.82 8.64 -8.02
C LEU A 124 10.27 9.06 -8.27
N VAL A 125 11.21 8.22 -7.84
CA VAL A 125 12.67 8.39 -7.95
C VAL A 125 13.33 7.05 -8.26
N ASP A 126 14.57 7.10 -8.75
CA ASP A 126 15.43 5.91 -8.85
C ASP A 126 15.80 5.39 -7.45
N ASP A 127 16.15 4.10 -7.36
CA ASP A 127 16.57 3.44 -6.12
C ASP A 127 15.58 3.61 -4.93
N ALA A 128 14.34 3.19 -5.13
CA ALA A 128 13.30 3.23 -4.11
C ALA A 128 13.14 1.87 -3.38
N ASP A 129 13.13 1.91 -2.04
CA ASP A 129 12.84 0.76 -1.19
C ASP A 129 11.46 0.90 -0.56
N VAL A 130 10.68 -0.17 -0.64
CA VAL A 130 9.36 -0.29 0.00
C VAL A 130 9.40 -1.46 0.96
N PHE A 131 9.01 -1.19 2.20
CA PHE A 131 8.86 -2.19 3.26
C PHE A 131 7.39 -2.28 3.64
N TYR A 132 6.87 -3.49 3.82
CA TYR A 132 5.48 -3.67 4.24
C TYR A 132 5.28 -4.86 5.16
N LEU A 133 4.42 -4.63 6.17
CA LEU A 133 3.91 -5.68 7.05
C LEU A 133 2.60 -6.20 6.48
N VAL A 134 2.34 -7.50 6.65
CA VAL A 134 1.17 -8.16 6.07
C VAL A 134 0.52 -9.10 7.09
N SER A 135 -0.81 -9.05 7.18
CA SER A 135 -1.56 -9.82 8.20
C SER A 135 -1.77 -11.29 7.85
N GLN A 136 -1.53 -11.71 6.60
CA GLN A 136 -1.62 -13.10 6.16
C GLN A 136 -0.35 -13.56 5.46
N PHE A 137 -0.19 -14.89 5.36
CA PHE A 137 0.84 -15.52 4.53
C PHE A 137 0.52 -15.38 3.04
N TYR A 138 1.56 -15.42 2.21
CA TYR A 138 1.38 -15.42 0.77
C TYR A 138 0.68 -16.71 0.31
N ALA A 139 -0.45 -16.55 -0.36
CA ALA A 139 -1.27 -17.64 -0.89
C ALA A 139 -1.38 -17.48 -2.41
N PRO A 140 -0.43 -18.02 -3.21
CA PRO A 140 -0.35 -17.78 -4.65
C PRO A 140 -1.62 -18.17 -5.41
N ASN A 141 -2.33 -19.20 -4.94
CA ASN A 141 -3.60 -19.66 -5.55
C ASN A 141 -4.78 -18.73 -5.25
N SER A 142 -4.62 -17.77 -4.35
CA SER A 142 -5.65 -16.79 -3.97
C SER A 142 -5.23 -15.36 -4.31
N GLU A 143 -4.01 -15.17 -4.79
CA GLU A 143 -3.55 -13.91 -5.34
C GLU A 143 -4.38 -13.54 -6.57
N CYS A 144 -4.77 -12.28 -6.62
CA CYS A 144 -5.43 -11.66 -7.75
C CYS A 144 -4.77 -10.32 -8.03
N GLY A 145 -4.97 -9.83 -9.25
CA GLY A 145 -4.62 -8.47 -9.58
C GLY A 145 -5.56 -7.86 -10.59
N ILE A 146 -5.45 -6.54 -10.67
CA ILE A 146 -6.14 -5.67 -11.60
C ILE A 146 -5.06 -4.87 -12.30
N ARG A 147 -5.16 -4.69 -13.61
CA ARG A 147 -4.20 -3.86 -14.33
C ARG A 147 -4.18 -2.43 -13.77
N HIS A 148 -2.98 -1.86 -13.67
CA HIS A 148 -2.76 -0.52 -13.10
C HIS A 148 -3.42 0.63 -13.88
N ASN A 149 -3.76 0.41 -15.15
CA ASN A 149 -4.35 1.39 -16.05
C ASN A 149 -5.81 1.05 -16.44
N ASP A 150 -6.52 0.32 -15.58
CA ASP A 150 -7.92 -0.03 -15.78
C ASP A 150 -8.80 1.24 -15.88
N PRO A 151 -9.56 1.44 -16.99
CA PRO A 151 -10.42 2.60 -17.19
C PRO A 151 -11.56 2.68 -16.20
N MET A 152 -11.95 1.57 -15.56
CA MET A 152 -12.96 1.55 -14.50
C MET A 152 -12.56 2.46 -13.33
N PHE A 153 -11.28 2.43 -12.95
CA PHE A 153 -10.78 3.23 -11.83
C PHE A 153 -10.15 4.55 -12.29
N ALA A 154 -9.64 4.60 -13.52
CA ALA A 154 -9.00 5.79 -14.11
C ALA A 154 -8.01 6.45 -13.14
N ILE A 155 -7.15 5.64 -12.50
CA ILE A 155 -6.18 6.10 -11.50
C ILE A 155 -5.28 7.16 -12.10
N GLN A 156 -5.17 8.29 -11.40
CA GLN A 156 -4.30 9.39 -11.81
C GLN A 156 -2.91 9.16 -11.23
N TRP A 157 -2.07 8.48 -11.99
CA TRP A 157 -0.67 8.29 -11.64
C TRP A 157 0.12 9.59 -11.86
N PRO A 158 0.81 10.13 -10.84
CA PRO A 158 1.57 11.38 -10.99
C PRO A 158 2.91 11.20 -11.72
N GLU A 159 3.27 9.95 -12.04
CA GLU A 159 4.52 9.59 -12.70
C GLU A 159 4.24 8.71 -13.92
N GLU A 160 5.03 8.89 -14.98
CA GLU A 160 4.99 8.01 -16.14
C GLU A 160 5.46 6.61 -15.76
N ILE A 161 4.61 5.62 -16.02
CA ILE A 161 4.93 4.21 -15.79
C ILE A 161 5.84 3.71 -16.91
N LYS A 162 7.08 3.36 -16.56
CA LYS A 162 8.15 2.97 -17.49
C LYS A 162 8.53 1.51 -17.38
N VAL A 163 8.40 0.94 -16.19
CA VAL A 163 8.80 -0.45 -15.90
C VAL A 163 7.64 -1.13 -15.20
N VAL A 164 7.16 -2.23 -15.78
CA VAL A 164 6.07 -3.07 -15.24
C VAL A 164 6.46 -4.52 -15.45
N SER A 165 6.15 -5.40 -14.50
CA SER A 165 6.42 -6.82 -14.67
C SER A 165 5.47 -7.44 -15.71
N ASP A 166 5.89 -8.53 -16.36
CA ASP A 166 5.01 -9.26 -17.29
C ASP A 166 3.74 -9.75 -16.59
N LYS A 167 3.85 -10.15 -15.31
CA LYS A 167 2.72 -10.54 -14.47
C LYS A 167 1.74 -9.40 -14.29
N ASP A 168 2.23 -8.20 -13.98
CA ASP A 168 1.38 -7.03 -13.74
C ASP A 168 0.73 -6.50 -15.02
N ASN A 169 1.41 -6.65 -16.16
CA ASN A 169 0.84 -6.36 -17.48
C ASN A 169 -0.23 -7.38 -17.91
N ALA A 170 -0.19 -8.60 -17.37
CA ALA A 170 -1.12 -9.67 -17.72
C ALA A 170 -2.41 -9.67 -16.88
N TRP A 171 -2.51 -8.83 -15.85
CA TRP A 171 -3.76 -8.73 -15.08
C TRP A 171 -4.90 -8.18 -15.94
N PRO A 172 -6.13 -8.69 -15.78
CA PRO A 172 -7.27 -8.19 -16.53
C PRO A 172 -7.80 -6.89 -15.95
N ASP A 173 -8.75 -6.28 -16.68
CA ASP A 173 -9.69 -5.30 -16.15
C ASP A 173 -10.50 -5.93 -15.00
N TYR A 174 -10.95 -5.08 -14.09
CA TYR A 174 -11.79 -5.47 -12.98
C TYR A 174 -13.17 -5.92 -13.46
N GLY A 175 -13.44 -7.21 -13.27
CA GLY A 175 -14.77 -7.80 -13.36
C GLY A 175 -15.30 -8.08 -11.95
N PRO A 176 -16.45 -7.50 -11.55
CA PRO A 176 -17.09 -7.81 -10.28
C PRO A 176 -17.64 -9.25 -10.21
#